data_AF-A0AAV6PDN2-F1
#
_entry.id   AF-A0AAV6PDN2-F1
#
_cell.length_a   1.000
_cell.length_b   1.000
_cell.length_c   1.000
_cell.angle_alpha   90.00
_cell.angle_beta   90.00
_cell.angle_gamma   90.00
#
_symmetry.space_group_name_H-M   'P 1'
#
loop_
_entity.id
_entity.type
_entity.pdbx_description
1 polymer ?
#
loop_
_entity_poly.entity_id
_entity_poly.type
_entity_poly.pdbx_seq_one_letter_code
_entity_poly.pdbx_strand_id
1 'polypeptide(L)' 'SDDSIEESFDEDAYYERLGTRPALDVESLGASYRRMVELFYLCTEEEPKKRPSATQIVQALEKIPCEVITIN' A
#
# COMPACT_ATOMS: atom_id res chain seq x y z
N SER A 1 31.72 -25.04 14.53
CA SER A 1 30.79 -24.10 15.16
C SER A 1 30.08 -23.40 14.05
N ASP A 2 28.79 -23.65 13.93
CA ASP A 2 27.93 -23.13 12.88
C ASP A 2 27.48 -21.72 13.32
N ASP A 3 28.34 -20.73 13.08
CA ASP A 3 27.97 -19.32 13.20
C ASP A 3 27.21 -18.94 11.92
N SER A 4 25.97 -19.40 11.83
CA SER A 4 24.99 -18.84 10.92
C SER A 4 24.91 -17.35 11.20
N ILE A 5 25.41 -16.55 10.25
CA ILE A 5 25.35 -15.09 10.23
C ILE A 5 23.88 -14.69 10.39
N GLU A 6 23.46 -14.39 11.62
CA GLU A 6 22.29 -13.56 11.87
C GLU A 6 22.63 -12.20 11.26
N GLU A 7 21.98 -11.85 10.15
CA GLU A 7 21.99 -10.48 9.64
C GLU A 7 21.59 -9.57 10.80
N SER A 8 22.52 -8.74 11.28
CA SER A 8 22.25 -7.81 12.37
C SER A 8 21.12 -6.89 11.92
N PHE A 9 19.96 -7.03 12.56
CA PHE A 9 18.78 -6.23 12.25
C PHE A 9 19.11 -4.73 12.36
N ASP A 10 18.86 -3.98 11.29
CA ASP A 10 19.01 -2.52 11.26
C ASP A 10 17.74 -1.87 11.85
N GLU A 11 17.78 -1.64 13.16
CA GLU A 11 16.67 -1.10 13.94
C GLU A 11 16.32 0.34 13.51
N ASP A 12 17.32 1.16 13.18
CA ASP A 12 17.11 2.54 12.76
C ASP A 12 16.41 2.60 11.40
N ALA A 13 16.89 1.83 10.42
CA ALA A 13 16.24 1.75 9.10
C ALA A 13 14.81 1.21 9.16
N TYR A 14 14.49 0.37 10.16
CA TYR A 14 13.13 -0.10 10.41
C TYR A 14 12.23 1.02 10.94
N TYR A 15 12.65 1.74 11.99
CA TYR A 15 11.85 2.81 12.58
C TYR A 15 11.62 3.97 11.62
N GLU A 16 12.61 4.31 10.78
CA GLU A 16 12.49 5.36 9.76
C GLU A 16 11.36 5.09 8.74
N ARG A 17 11.03 3.83 8.49
CA ARG A 17 9.99 3.46 7.52
C ARG A 17 8.59 3.39 8.11
N LEU A 18 8.44 3.42 9.43
CA LEU A 18 7.13 3.31 10.07
C LEU A 18 6.22 4.49 9.69
N GLY A 19 5.00 4.16 9.27
CA GLY A 19 4.00 5.15 8.85
C GLY A 19 4.24 5.75 7.45
N THR A 20 5.34 5.39 6.78
CA THR A 20 5.59 5.80 5.38
C THR A 20 4.78 4.93 4.41
N ARG A 21 4.51 5.44 3.20
CA ARG A 21 3.85 4.67 2.15
C ARG A 21 4.79 3.54 1.67
N PRO A 22 4.37 2.27 1.72
CA PRO A 22 5.15 1.19 1.13
C PRO A 22 5.36 1.37 -0.38
N ALA A 23 6.54 1.02 -0.87
CA ALA A 23 6.79 0.96 -2.31
C ALA A 23 5.90 -0.10 -2.96
N LEU A 24 5.38 0.19 -4.15
CA LEU A 24 4.53 -0.71 -4.91
C LEU A 24 5.12 -0.89 -6.31
N ASP A 25 5.28 -2.14 -6.74
CA ASP A 25 5.72 -2.47 -8.10
C ASP A 25 4.52 -2.36 -9.06
N VAL A 26 4.29 -1.16 -9.58
CA VAL A 26 3.15 -0.85 -10.45
C VAL A 26 3.29 -1.55 -11.81
N GLU A 27 4.51 -1.84 -12.25
CA GLU A 27 4.77 -2.47 -13.55
C GLU A 27 4.32 -3.93 -13.56
N SER A 28 4.51 -4.67 -12.46
CA SER A 28 4.08 -6.08 -12.38
C SER A 28 2.58 -6.26 -12.14
N LEU A 29 1.89 -5.27 -11.57
CA LEU A 29 0.45 -5.34 -11.29
C LEU A 29 -0.42 -5.26 -12.56
N GLY A 30 0.05 -4.56 -13.59
CA GLY A 30 -0.69 -4.41 -14.85
C GLY A 30 -1.89 -3.45 -14.79
N ALA A 31 -2.53 -3.24 -15.93
CA ALA A 31 -3.51 -2.16 -16.12
C ALA A 31 -4.83 -2.34 -15.34
N SER A 32 -5.22 -3.59 -15.04
CA SER A 32 -6.43 -3.89 -14.26
C SER A 32 -6.36 -3.35 -12.83
N TYR A 33 -5.16 -3.27 -12.26
CA TYR A 33 -4.93 -2.77 -10.91
C TYR A 33 -4.86 -1.25 -10.81
N ARG A 34 -4.89 -0.51 -11.93
CA ARG A 34 -4.70 0.94 -11.95
C ARG A 34 -5.55 1.68 -10.91
N ARG A 35 -6.84 1.37 -10.81
CA ARG A 35 -7.74 2.01 -9.84
C ARG A 35 -7.40 1.66 -8.39
N MET A 36 -6.97 0.43 -8.13
CA MET A 36 -6.54 -0.02 -6.80
C MET A 36 -5.24 0.66 -6.39
N VAL A 37 -4.30 0.82 -7.34
CA VAL A 37 -3.06 1.58 -7.14
C VAL A 37 -3.39 3.05 -6.84
N GLU A 38 -4.24 3.70 -7.63
CA GLU A 38 -4.66 5.08 -7.38
C GLU A 38 -5.28 5.24 -5.98
N LEU A 39 -6.16 4.32 -5.55
CA LEU A 39 -6.75 4.32 -4.22
C LEU A 39 -5.71 4.11 -3.10
N PHE A 40 -4.76 3.19 -3.29
CA PHE A 40 -3.65 2.97 -2.35
C PHE A 40 -2.84 4.26 -2.13
N TYR A 41 -2.46 4.94 -3.21
CA TYR A 41 -1.69 6.21 -3.14
C TYR A 41 -2.48 7.31 -2.40
N LEU A 42 -3.78 7.45 -2.67
CA LEU A 42 -4.63 8.44 -2.00
C LEU A 42 -4.79 8.15 -0.51
N CYS A 43 -4.99 6.88 -0.13
CA CYS A 43 -5.20 6.48 1.26
C CYS A 43 -3.94 6.56 2.12
N THR A 44 -2.76 6.44 1.49
CA THR A 44 -1.46 6.49 2.16
C THR A 44 -0.75 7.82 1.95
N GLU A 45 -1.50 8.91 1.77
CA GLU A 45 -0.93 10.24 1.60
C GLU A 45 -0.25 10.77 2.86
N GLU A 46 0.94 11.36 2.71
CA GLU A 46 1.73 11.82 3.85
C GLU A 46 0.94 12.83 4.68
N GLU A 47 0.35 13.84 4.03
CA GLU A 47 -0.55 14.78 4.67
C GLU A 47 -1.92 14.15 4.98
N PRO A 48 -2.31 13.98 6.26
CA PRO A 48 -3.56 13.30 6.61
C PRO A 48 -4.82 13.98 6.05
N LYS A 49 -4.78 15.30 5.87
CA LYS A 49 -5.90 16.08 5.32
C LYS A 49 -6.15 15.86 3.83
N LYS A 50 -5.18 15.29 3.10
CA LYS A 50 -5.32 14.93 1.68
C LYS A 50 -5.88 13.51 1.50
N ARG A 51 -5.92 12.70 2.57
CA ARG A 51 -6.48 11.35 2.52
C ARG A 51 -8.01 11.41 2.37
N PRO A 52 -8.60 10.52 1.58
CA PRO A 52 -10.05 10.43 1.50
C PRO A 52 -10.64 9.92 2.82
N SER A 53 -11.81 10.44 3.17
CA SER A 53 -12.65 9.85 4.21
C SER A 53 -13.17 8.46 3.81
N ALA A 54 -13.55 7.65 4.80
CA ALA A 54 -14.18 6.35 4.55
C ALA A 54 -15.40 6.47 3.61
N THR A 55 -16.22 7.51 3.78
CA THR A 55 -17.38 7.77 2.90
C THR A 55 -16.95 7.99 1.44
N GLN A 56 -15.89 8.77 1.20
CA GLN A 56 -15.37 9.00 -0.15
C GLN A 56 -14.80 7.72 -0.77
N ILE A 57 -14.15 6.87 0.02
CA ILE A 57 -13.64 5.56 -0.44
C ILE A 57 -14.80 4.68 -0.89
N VAL A 58 -15.83 4.50 -0.06
CA VAL A 58 -17.00 3.66 -0.38
C VAL A 58 -17.69 4.15 -1.65
N GLN A 59 -17.95 5.45 -1.76
CA GLN A 59 -18.55 6.04 -2.96
C GLN A 59 -17.71 5.86 -4.23
N ALA A 60 -16.38 5.80 -4.11
CA ALA A 60 -15.50 5.53 -5.24
C ALA A 60 -15.57 4.05 -5.65
N LEU A 61 -15.60 3.13 -4.68
CA LEU A 61 -15.67 1.70 -4.91
C LEU A 61 -17.01 1.25 -5.51
N GLU A 62 -18.13 1.85 -5.10
CA GLU A 62 -19.46 1.56 -5.66
C GLU A 62 -19.58 1.89 -7.17
N LYS A 63 -18.72 2.77 -7.69
CA LYS A 63 -18.68 3.13 -9.11
C LYS A 63 -17.81 2.17 -9.94
N ILE A 64 -17.11 1.24 -9.29
CA ILE A 64 -16.32 0.22 -9.98
C ILE A 64 -17.28 -0.94 -10.31
N PRO A 65 -17.44 -1.31 -11.58
CA PRO A 65 -18.26 -2.47 -11.93
C PRO A 65 -17.73 -3.71 -11.19
N CYS A 66 -18.64 -4.50 -10.61
CA CYS A 66 -18.31 -5.69 -9.80
C CYS A 66 -17.41 -6.68 -10.56
N GLU A 67 -16.10 -6.50 -10.45
CA GLU A 67 -15.15 -7.60 -10.46
C GLU A 67 -14.82 -7.85 -8.99
N VAL A 68 -15.15 -9.05 -8.51
CA VAL A 68 -14.90 -9.47 -7.13
C VAL A 68 -13.41 -9.28 -6.85
N ILE A 69 -13.06 -8.34 -5.96
CA ILE A 69 -11.69 -8.22 -5.45
C ILE A 69 -11.45 -9.46 -4.59
N THR A 70 -10.88 -10.49 -5.20
CA THR A 70 -10.54 -11.71 -4.50
C THR A 70 -9.17 -11.49 -3.88
N ILE A 71 -9.12 -11.37 -2.55
CA ILE A 71 -7.87 -11.40 -1.79
C ILE A 71 -7.54 -12.88 -1.62
N ASN A 72 -6.70 -13.41 -2.51
CA ASN A 72 -6.20 -14.79 -2.43
C ASN A 72 -5.00 -14.88 -1.49
#